data_AF-A0A8T6IF14-F1
#
_entry.id   AF-A0A8T6IF14-F1
#
_cell.length_a   1.000
_cell.length_b   1.000
_cell.length_c   1.000
_cell.angle_alpha   90.00
_cell.angle_beta   90.00
_cell.angle_gamma   90.00
#
_symmetry.space_group_name_H-M   'P 1'
#
loop_
_entity.id
_entity.type
_entity.pdbx_description
1 polymer ?
#
loop_
_entity_poly.entity_id
_entity_poly.type
_entity_poly.pdbx_seq_one_letter_code
_entity_poly.pdbx_strand_id
1 'polypeptide(L)'
;MSVRRITQRPSGTRSVPVLTDPNVSHYPEFAAFLSDTFELEDAPLEAPGLLNVDGRVYELVFIGRSGHPFPAAVEIAALVPGLEPMDTDQTDRDLWAIMEWLIEGVGEPWTVEALRTTGEIFRVKP
;
A
#
# COMPACT_ATOMS: atom_id res chain seq x y z
N MET A 1 0.41 -4.79 13.83
CA MET A 1 -0.91 -4.67 13.18
C MET A 1 -1.01 -5.77 12.13
N SER A 2 -2.20 -6.28 11.83
CA SER A 2 -2.36 -7.26 10.75
C SER A 2 -2.78 -6.58 9.45
N VAL A 3 -2.02 -6.85 8.39
CA VAL A 3 -2.33 -6.39 7.02
C VAL A 3 -2.70 -7.61 6.19
N ARG A 4 -3.84 -7.56 5.52
CA ARG A 4 -4.35 -8.67 4.71
C ARG A 4 -4.96 -8.16 3.41
N ARG A 5 -4.68 -8.84 2.29
CA ARG A 5 -5.42 -8.63 1.05
C ARG A 5 -6.88 -9.02 1.25
N ILE A 6 -7.79 -8.19 0.73
CA ILE A 6 -9.20 -8.51 0.58
C ILE A 6 -9.61 -8.32 -0.88
N THR A 7 -10.75 -8.86 -1.27
CA THR A 7 -11.22 -8.82 -2.67
C THR A 7 -12.48 -7.99 -2.87
N GLN A 8 -13.15 -7.60 -1.78
CA GLN A 8 -14.39 -6.85 -1.84
C GLN A 8 -14.22 -5.47 -1.20
N ARG A 9 -14.46 -4.44 -2.01
CA ARG A 9 -14.52 -3.05 -1.55
C ARG A 9 -15.76 -2.85 -0.68
N PRO A 10 -15.62 -2.29 0.54
CA PRO A 10 -16.78 -1.96 1.36
C PRO A 10 -17.69 -0.95 0.65
N SER A 11 -19.01 -1.11 0.78
CA SER A 11 -19.98 -0.14 0.28
C SER A 11 -20.05 1.09 1.18
N GLY A 12 -20.41 2.25 0.63
CA GLY A 12 -20.65 3.46 1.41
C GLY A 12 -19.37 4.12 1.94
N THR A 13 -18.20 3.76 1.41
CA THR A 13 -16.93 4.43 1.70
C THR A 13 -16.58 5.45 0.63
N ARG A 14 -15.92 6.53 1.04
CA ARG A 14 -15.22 7.47 0.15
C ARG A 14 -13.73 7.15 0.11
N SER A 15 -13.11 7.36 -1.05
CA SER A 15 -11.66 7.20 -1.21
C SER A 15 -10.97 8.51 -0.86
N VAL A 16 -9.98 8.46 0.02
CA VAL A 16 -9.17 9.61 0.44
C VAL A 16 -7.71 9.28 0.19
N PRO A 17 -7.04 9.88 -0.81
CA PRO A 17 -5.62 9.66 -1.07
C PRO A 17 -4.76 10.06 0.15
N VAL A 18 -3.84 9.19 0.54
CA VAL A 18 -2.99 9.38 1.73
C VAL A 18 -1.50 9.28 1.42
N LEU A 19 -1.11 8.51 0.40
CA LEU A 19 0.28 8.35 -0.01
C LEU A 19 0.37 8.07 -1.51
N THR A 20 1.36 8.67 -2.17
CA THR A 20 1.67 8.36 -3.57
C THR A 20 3.16 8.06 -3.67
N ASP A 21 3.51 6.87 -4.14
CA ASP A 21 4.86 6.56 -4.63
C ASP A 21 4.88 6.70 -6.16
N PRO A 22 5.56 7.73 -6.70
CA PRO A 22 5.60 7.97 -8.12
C PRO A 22 6.52 7.00 -8.88
N ASN A 23 7.29 6.13 -8.23
CA ASN A 23 8.21 5.21 -8.90
C ASN A 23 8.42 3.93 -8.09
N VAL A 24 7.36 3.14 -7.94
CA VAL A 24 7.42 1.84 -7.23
C VAL A 24 8.40 0.86 -7.90
N SER A 25 8.64 1.03 -9.20
CA SER A 25 9.61 0.24 -9.97
C SER A 25 11.07 0.66 -9.77
N HIS A 26 11.35 1.65 -8.91
CA HIS A 26 12.74 2.02 -8.57
C HIS A 26 13.51 0.83 -8.01
N TYR A 27 12.83 -0.01 -7.23
CA TYR A 27 13.28 -1.32 -6.78
C TYR A 27 12.35 -2.39 -7.40
N PRO A 28 12.81 -3.11 -8.45
CA PRO A 28 11.97 -4.03 -9.21
C PRO A 28 11.25 -5.10 -8.38
N GLU A 29 11.86 -5.53 -7.27
CA GLU A 29 11.33 -6.53 -6.36
C GLU A 29 10.01 -6.10 -5.68
N PHE A 30 9.81 -4.79 -5.43
CA PHE A 30 8.55 -4.28 -4.89
C PHE A 30 7.45 -4.30 -5.95
N ALA A 31 7.76 -3.90 -7.18
CA ALA A 31 6.82 -3.98 -8.29
C ALA A 31 6.42 -5.43 -8.57
N ALA A 32 7.38 -6.37 -8.55
CA ALA A 32 7.12 -7.79 -8.70
C ALA A 32 6.22 -8.34 -7.58
N PHE A 33 6.55 -8.06 -6.31
CA PHE A 33 5.73 -8.47 -5.18
C PHE A 33 4.29 -7.97 -5.27
N LEU A 34 4.09 -6.69 -5.64
CA LEU A 34 2.76 -6.11 -5.83
C LEU A 34 2.02 -6.74 -7.02
N SER A 35 2.70 -6.96 -8.14
CA SER A 35 2.13 -7.63 -9.31
C SER A 35 1.64 -9.04 -8.98
N ASP A 36 2.47 -9.83 -8.29
CA ASP A 36 2.12 -11.19 -7.89
C ASP A 36 0.99 -11.20 -6.85
N THR A 37 1.10 -10.34 -5.84
CA THR A 37 0.14 -10.27 -4.74
C THR A 37 -1.25 -9.88 -5.20
N PHE A 38 -1.36 -9.03 -6.23
CA PHE A 38 -2.63 -8.53 -6.75
C PHE A 38 -2.98 -9.09 -8.15
N GLU A 39 -2.24 -10.06 -8.65
CA GLU A 39 -2.48 -10.73 -9.95
C GLU A 39 -2.59 -9.72 -11.11
N LEU A 40 -1.72 -8.70 -11.10
CA LEU A 40 -1.82 -7.55 -11.99
C LEU A 40 -1.59 -7.89 -13.47
N GLU A 41 -0.93 -9.01 -13.78
CA GLU A 41 -0.72 -9.46 -15.16
C GLU A 41 -1.99 -10.04 -15.79
N ASP A 42 -2.80 -10.75 -15.00
CA ASP A 42 -4.02 -11.41 -15.47
C ASP A 42 -5.18 -10.43 -15.61
N ALA A 43 -5.17 -9.36 -14.80
CA ALA A 43 -6.27 -8.41 -14.66
C ALA A 43 -5.81 -6.94 -14.54
N PRO A 44 -4.97 -6.41 -15.45
CA PRO A 44 -4.29 -5.11 -15.29
C PRO A 44 -5.23 -3.90 -15.23
N LEU A 45 -6.49 -4.07 -15.61
CA LEU A 45 -7.52 -3.03 -15.66
C LEU A 45 -8.68 -3.30 -14.70
N GLU A 46 -8.62 -4.36 -13.90
CA GLU A 46 -9.66 -4.68 -12.92
C GLU A 46 -9.52 -3.83 -11.63
N ALA A 47 -10.36 -4.15 -10.64
CA ALA A 47 -10.50 -3.40 -9.40
C ALA A 47 -9.14 -3.17 -8.68
N PRO A 48 -8.97 -2.03 -8.00
CA PRO A 48 -7.75 -1.71 -7.29
C PRO A 48 -7.40 -2.77 -6.23
N GLY A 49 -6.13 -2.85 -5.86
CA GLY A 49 -5.70 -3.70 -4.76
C GLY A 49 -6.36 -3.24 -3.46
N LEU A 50 -6.84 -4.16 -2.63
CA LEU A 50 -7.47 -3.82 -1.35
C LEU A 50 -6.72 -4.48 -0.21
N LEU A 51 -6.37 -3.68 0.80
CA LEU A 51 -5.77 -4.13 2.05
C LEU A 51 -6.71 -3.82 3.22
N ASN A 52 -6.89 -4.78 4.11
CA ASN A 52 -7.45 -4.57 5.44
C ASN A 52 -6.30 -4.44 6.44
N VAL A 53 -6.28 -3.35 7.17
CA VAL A 53 -5.35 -3.05 8.27
C VAL A 53 -6.17 -2.96 9.56
N ASP A 54 -6.22 -4.05 10.32
CA ASP A 54 -6.97 -4.17 11.58
C ASP A 54 -8.40 -3.58 11.51
N GLY A 55 -9.13 -3.88 10.43
CA GLY A 55 -10.52 -3.45 10.21
C GLY A 55 -10.70 -2.18 9.38
N ARG A 56 -9.63 -1.41 9.12
CA ARG A 56 -9.65 -0.26 8.20
C ARG A 56 -9.20 -0.70 6.81
N VAL A 57 -9.80 -0.14 5.76
CA VAL A 57 -9.53 -0.60 4.39
C VAL A 57 -8.79 0.46 3.61
N TYR A 58 -7.75 0.03 2.92
CA TYR A 58 -6.92 0.83 2.02
C TYR A 58 -7.02 0.29 0.60
N GLU A 59 -7.10 1.21 -0.35
CA GLU A 59 -7.16 0.98 -1.77
C GLU A 59 -5.79 1.32 -2.38
N LEU A 60 -5.18 0.37 -3.07
CA LEU A 60 -3.94 0.51 -3.81
C LEU A 60 -4.29 0.67 -5.29
N VAL A 61 -4.08 1.87 -5.81
CA VAL A 61 -4.30 2.22 -7.21
C VAL A 61 -2.97 2.11 -7.94
N PHE A 62 -2.89 1.13 -8.85
CA PHE A 62 -1.70 0.87 -9.65
C PHE A 62 -1.72 1.70 -10.93
N ILE A 63 -0.63 2.41 -11.21
CA ILE A 63 -0.56 3.38 -12.31
C ILE A 63 0.46 2.89 -13.34
N GLY A 64 0.02 2.79 -14.59
CA GLY A 64 0.89 2.55 -15.74
C GLY A 64 1.47 3.84 -16.32
N ARG A 65 2.68 3.75 -16.90
CA ARG A 65 3.31 4.85 -17.63
C ARG A 65 3.90 4.34 -18.94
N SER A 66 3.76 5.12 -20.00
CA SER A 66 4.32 4.77 -21.30
C SER A 66 5.83 4.57 -21.20
N GLY A 67 6.33 3.45 -21.74
CA GLY A 67 7.75 3.10 -21.71
C GLY A 67 8.25 2.46 -20.41
N HIS A 68 7.37 2.21 -19.42
CA HIS A 68 7.71 1.56 -18.15
C HIS A 68 6.88 0.27 -17.96
N PRO A 69 7.46 -0.77 -17.32
CA PRO A 69 6.68 -1.91 -16.85
C PRO A 69 5.57 -1.48 -15.89
N PHE A 70 4.45 -2.21 -15.88
CA PHE A 70 3.36 -2.02 -14.93
C PHE A 70 3.60 -2.88 -13.67
N PRO A 71 3.35 -2.37 -12.45
CA PRO A 71 3.00 -0.98 -12.12
C PRO A 71 4.22 -0.05 -12.11
N ALA A 72 4.06 1.15 -12.67
CA ALA A 72 5.11 2.17 -12.66
C ALA A 72 5.02 3.09 -11.42
N ALA A 73 3.83 3.23 -10.83
CA ALA A 73 3.58 3.98 -9.62
C ALA A 73 2.41 3.36 -8.84
N VAL A 74 2.30 3.69 -7.56
CA VAL A 74 1.18 3.28 -6.69
C VAL A 74 0.68 4.46 -5.87
N GLU A 75 -0.63 4.61 -5.81
CA GLU A 75 -1.31 5.50 -4.86
C GLU A 75 -2.06 4.66 -3.84
N ILE A 76 -1.95 5.04 -2.56
CA ILE A 76 -2.69 4.45 -1.46
C ILE A 76 -3.75 5.45 -1.03
N ALA A 77 -5.00 4.99 -0.98
CA ALA A 77 -6.13 5.75 -0.47
C ALA A 77 -6.82 5.02 0.68
N ALA A 78 -7.17 5.75 1.74
CA ALA A 78 -8.01 5.23 2.81
C ALA A 78 -9.49 5.19 2.37
N LEU A 79 -10.18 4.07 2.61
CA LEU A 79 -11.61 3.95 2.38
C LEU A 79 -12.38 4.32 3.66
N VAL A 80 -12.75 5.60 3.76
CA VAL A 80 -13.38 6.18 4.94
C VAL A 80 -14.91 6.01 4.85
N PRO A 81 -15.59 5.47 5.88
CA PRO A 81 -17.05 5.34 5.88
C PRO A 81 -17.76 6.70 5.84
N GLY A 82 -18.71 6.85 4.91
CA GLY A 82 -19.60 8.01 4.83
C GLY A 82 -18.86 9.35 4.77
N LEU A 83 -19.18 10.24 5.71
CA LEU A 83 -18.61 11.59 5.84
C LEU A 83 -17.74 11.73 7.10
N GLU A 84 -17.41 10.63 7.78
CA GLU A 84 -16.60 10.66 9.00
C GLU A 84 -15.24 11.32 8.71
N PRO A 85 -14.72 12.18 9.61
CA PRO A 85 -13.37 12.71 9.49
C PRO A 85 -12.36 11.57 9.53
N MET A 86 -11.31 11.69 8.72
CA MET A 86 -10.21 10.73 8.71
C MET A 86 -9.31 10.97 9.93
N ASP A 87 -9.04 9.92 10.69
CA ASP A 87 -8.05 9.94 11.77
C ASP A 87 -6.64 9.87 11.16
N THR A 88 -5.94 10.99 11.14
CA THR A 88 -4.62 11.11 10.52
C THR A 88 -3.55 10.33 11.28
N ASP A 89 -3.57 10.36 12.61
CA ASP A 89 -2.58 9.68 13.43
C ASP A 89 -2.73 8.16 13.29
N GLN A 90 -3.97 7.67 13.22
CA GLN A 90 -4.21 6.26 12.95
C GLN A 90 -3.85 5.88 11.51
N THR A 91 -4.08 6.78 10.55
CA THR A 91 -3.70 6.56 9.15
C THR A 91 -2.19 6.41 9.01
N ASP A 92 -1.41 7.24 9.69
CA ASP A 92 0.06 7.14 9.68
C ASP A 92 0.55 5.79 10.23
N ARG A 93 -0.07 5.30 11.33
CA ARG A 93 0.23 3.97 11.88
C ARG A 93 -0.09 2.84 10.92
N ASP A 94 -1.23 2.93 10.26
CA ASP A 94 -1.67 1.92 9.29
C ASP A 94 -0.75 1.94 8.05
N LEU A 95 -0.31 3.11 7.59
CA LEU A 95 0.69 3.23 6.52
C LEU A 95 2.03 2.60 6.91
N TRP A 96 2.48 2.77 8.16
CA TRP A 96 3.63 2.05 8.69
C TRP A 96 3.43 0.53 8.64
N ALA A 97 2.25 0.03 9.03
CA ALA A 97 1.94 -1.39 8.94
C ALA A 97 1.95 -1.90 7.50
N ILE A 98 1.45 -1.11 6.53
CA ILE A 98 1.51 -1.45 5.10
C ILE A 98 2.97 -1.48 4.61
N MET A 99 3.82 -0.55 5.03
CA MET A 99 5.25 -0.59 4.69
C MET A 99 5.94 -1.82 5.26
N GLU A 100 5.68 -2.18 6.53
CA GLU A 100 6.22 -3.41 7.12
C GLU A 100 5.74 -4.65 6.34
N TRP A 101 4.46 -4.69 5.98
CA TRP A 101 3.88 -5.75 5.16
C TRP A 101 4.55 -5.86 3.78
N LEU A 102 4.84 -4.74 3.11
CA LEU A 102 5.59 -4.72 1.85
C LEU A 102 7.00 -5.30 2.04
N ILE A 103 7.72 -4.86 3.07
CA ILE A 103 9.09 -5.31 3.36
C ILE A 103 9.12 -6.82 3.68
N GLU A 104 8.19 -7.30 4.49
CA GLU A 104 8.05 -8.74 4.78
C GLU A 104 7.74 -9.55 3.52
N GLY A 105 6.88 -9.02 2.64
CA GLY A 105 6.48 -9.67 1.41
C GLY A 105 7.59 -9.74 0.36
N VAL A 106 8.39 -8.67 0.23
CA VAL A 106 9.55 -8.63 -0.67
C VAL A 106 10.68 -9.52 -0.15
N GLY A 107 10.95 -9.47 1.16
CA GLY A 107 12.02 -10.25 1.80
C GLY A 107 13.44 -9.71 1.54
N GLU A 108 14.44 -10.56 1.82
CA GLU A 108 15.87 -10.18 1.76
C GLU A 108 16.25 -9.53 0.41
N PRO A 109 17.06 -8.45 0.41
CA PRO A 109 17.81 -7.89 1.54
C PRO A 109 16.99 -6.92 2.43
N TRP A 110 15.69 -6.79 2.19
CA TRP A 110 14.83 -5.86 2.90
C TRP A 110 14.33 -6.49 4.19
N THR A 111 14.61 -5.84 5.31
CA THR A 111 14.19 -6.34 6.62
C THR A 111 13.37 -5.29 7.36
N VAL A 112 12.36 -5.75 8.09
CA VAL A 112 11.54 -4.88 8.96
C VAL A 112 12.41 -4.18 10.00
N GLU A 113 13.47 -4.84 10.47
CA GLU A 113 14.45 -4.26 11.39
C GLU A 113 15.16 -3.05 10.77
N ALA A 114 15.62 -3.15 9.52
CA ALA A 114 16.25 -2.04 8.82
C ALA A 114 15.27 -0.89 8.59
N LEU A 115 14.01 -1.19 8.23
CA LEU A 115 12.95 -0.19 8.09
C LEU A 115 12.70 0.55 9.42
N ARG A 116 12.53 -0.17 10.53
CA ARG A 116 12.28 0.42 11.86
C ARG A 116 13.46 1.26 12.33
N THR A 117 14.69 0.75 12.17
CA THR A 117 15.92 1.48 12.51
C THR A 117 16.02 2.78 11.70
N THR A 118 15.69 2.73 10.40
CA THR A 118 15.63 3.91 9.54
C THR A 118 14.60 4.92 10.06
N GLY A 119 13.39 4.47 10.42
CA GLY A 119 12.36 5.32 11.03
C GLY A 119 12.84 6.02 12.29
N GLU A 120 13.52 5.30 13.19
CA GLU A 120 14.09 5.86 14.41
C GLU A 120 15.15 6.94 14.13
N ILE A 121 16.06 6.70 13.19
CA ILE A 121 17.10 7.66 12.77
C ILE A 121 16.45 8.96 12.27
N PHE A 122 15.42 8.85 11.43
CA PHE A 122 14.70 10.00 10.89
C PHE A 122 13.64 10.58 11.84
N ARG A 123 13.50 10.01 13.05
CA ARG A 123 12.49 10.39 14.05
C ARG A 123 11.06 10.33 13.53
N VAL A 124 10.81 9.46 12.56
CA VAL A 124 9.48 9.10 12.10
C VAL A 124 9.07 7.88 12.92
N LYS A 125 8.19 8.10 13.90
CA LYS A 125 7.72 7.04 14.79
C LYS A 125 6.32 6.61 14.37
N PRO A 126 6.04 5.30 14.26
CA PRO A 126 4.66 4.80 14.28
C PRO A 126 3.97 5.15 15.61
#